data_AF-A0A9W8MKT7-F1
#
_entry.id   AF-A0A9W8MKT7-F1
#
_cell.length_a   1.000
_cell.length_b   1.000
_cell.length_c   1.000
_cell.angle_alpha   90.00
_cell.angle_beta   90.00
_cell.angle_gamma   90.00
#
_symmetry.space_group_name_H-M   'P 1'
#
loop_
_entity.id
_entity.type
_entity.pdbx_description
1 polymer ?
#
loop_
_entity_poly.entity_id
_entity_poly.type
_entity_poly.pdbx_seq_one_letter_code
_entity_poly.pdbx_strand_id
1 'polypeptide(L)'
;MKTVLGSRRVVRFLVPIATLVLIFWLLPLPSYLEEKENNDSGTFDDYVKPTEPKSVAPTPTKVVTEVVAEKPTPSPTPLGKHKYRPDGLLEVDFDGPHPIYELIAAAEERWKKKVDRASKTLEEAVEEYKRRYKRAPPKGFDLWWQYVIEHKVQLPDEYDQIHHDLEPFWGVAPADLLKTQEELEKKKDSYTLGKNEKGEIAVLAWAFEDGRYDQYIRSSESVIALLREIEAWLPPFRATFSPHDGPNRMSDYAIKSAVLEAAASQTYLERKALPKIAGNGWMYSCPPDSPARQHPVDLKKPPALQDKKTFIYDHVKSMDPCQHTNHFLIHGQLLGLRTGPTPQAYMVPEFSHCSTTMHHNIRMPTPYGFVEEVLPRSDDPPFDEKVDDRLTPTETTLCGWRTRSRGRSIS
;
A
#
# COMPACT_ATOMS: atom_id res chain seq x y z
N MET A 1 4.94 -9.35 -84.17
CA MET A 1 5.17 -10.42 -83.18
C MET A 1 5.10 -9.81 -81.78
N LYS A 2 4.19 -10.33 -80.94
CA LYS A 2 4.08 -10.24 -79.47
C LYS A 2 3.65 -8.91 -78.78
N THR A 3 2.39 -8.95 -78.35
CA THR A 3 1.63 -8.26 -77.28
C THR A 3 2.35 -7.97 -75.95
N VAL A 4 1.94 -6.89 -75.24
CA VAL A 4 1.59 -6.91 -73.78
C VAL A 4 0.59 -5.78 -73.44
N LEU A 5 -0.41 -6.12 -72.62
CA LEU A 5 -1.47 -5.30 -72.02
C LEU A 5 -0.96 -4.25 -71.00
N GLY A 6 -1.64 -3.10 -70.97
CA GLY A 6 -2.37 -2.63 -69.79
C GLY A 6 -1.65 -1.73 -68.76
N SER A 7 -2.17 -0.50 -68.59
CA SER A 7 -2.28 0.10 -67.25
C SER A 7 -3.40 1.14 -67.15
N ARG A 8 -4.65 0.66 -67.13
CA ARG A 8 -5.81 1.39 -66.59
C ARG A 8 -5.84 1.39 -65.04
N ARG A 9 -4.75 0.98 -64.36
CA ARG A 9 -4.69 0.85 -62.89
C ARG A 9 -4.04 2.05 -62.17
N VAL A 10 -3.27 2.90 -62.85
CA VAL A 10 -2.61 4.05 -62.18
C VAL A 10 -3.57 5.24 -61.98
N VAL A 11 -4.59 5.38 -62.82
CA VAL A 11 -5.53 6.52 -62.75
C VAL A 11 -6.61 6.34 -61.67
N ARG A 12 -6.84 5.13 -61.16
CA ARG A 12 -7.89 4.85 -60.15
C ARG A 12 -7.50 5.15 -58.70
N PHE A 13 -6.22 5.37 -58.40
CA PHE A 13 -5.75 5.61 -57.03
C PHE A 13 -5.30 7.06 -56.77
N LEU A 14 -5.07 7.88 -57.80
CA LEU A 14 -4.65 9.28 -57.60
C LEU A 14 -5.83 10.23 -57.32
N VAL A 15 -7.02 9.94 -57.85
CA VAL A 15 -8.22 10.75 -57.66
C VAL A 15 -8.78 10.72 -56.21
N PRO A 16 -8.83 9.58 -55.48
CA PRO A 16 -9.30 9.57 -54.09
C PRO A 16 -8.30 10.18 -53.08
N ILE A 17 -6.99 10.17 -53.39
CA ILE A 17 -5.97 10.75 -52.50
C ILE A 17 -5.98 12.28 -52.60
N ALA A 18 -6.12 12.84 -53.81
CA ALA A 18 -6.21 14.29 -53.98
C ALA A 18 -7.50 14.89 -53.37
N THR A 19 -8.58 14.13 -53.31
CA THR A 19 -9.86 14.58 -52.71
C THR A 19 -9.84 14.52 -51.18
N LEU A 20 -9.14 13.56 -50.56
CA LEU A 20 -8.98 13.50 -49.10
C LEU A 20 -8.06 14.61 -48.55
N VAL A 21 -7.01 14.98 -49.27
CA VAL A 21 -6.12 16.09 -48.87
C VAL A 21 -6.81 17.46 -48.94
N LEU A 22 -7.71 17.65 -49.92
CA LEU A 22 -8.51 18.87 -50.06
C LEU A 22 -9.60 19.02 -48.97
N ILE A 23 -10.18 17.92 -48.50
CA ILE A 23 -11.16 17.93 -47.40
C ILE A 23 -10.47 18.24 -46.05
N PHE A 24 -9.22 17.82 -45.87
CA PHE A 24 -8.44 18.12 -44.66
C PHE A 24 -7.98 19.59 -44.59
N TRP A 25 -7.93 20.31 -45.72
CA TRP A 25 -7.53 21.72 -45.79
C TRP A 25 -8.70 22.71 -45.78
N LEU A 26 -9.93 22.26 -46.04
CA LEU A 26 -11.13 23.12 -46.17
C LEU A 26 -12.13 23.02 -45.01
N LEU A 27 -11.93 22.10 -44.05
CA LEU A 27 -12.73 22.03 -42.83
C LEU A 27 -11.97 22.72 -41.68
N PRO A 28 -12.55 23.73 -41.02
CA PRO A 28 -11.92 24.32 -39.83
C PRO A 28 -11.85 23.23 -38.75
N LEU A 29 -10.64 22.93 -38.29
CA LEU A 29 -10.43 22.07 -37.13
C LEU A 29 -11.22 22.64 -35.95
N PRO A 30 -12.01 21.82 -35.22
CA PRO A 30 -12.60 22.26 -33.97
C PRO A 30 -11.44 22.63 -33.04
N SER A 31 -11.45 23.87 -32.58
CA SER A 31 -10.56 24.41 -31.57
C SER A 31 -10.81 23.69 -30.25
N TYR A 32 -10.23 22.50 -30.11
CA TYR A 32 -10.15 21.78 -28.85
C TYR A 32 -8.78 21.10 -28.86
N LEU A 33 -7.86 21.77 -28.17
CA LEU A 33 -6.55 21.37 -27.64
C LEU A 33 -5.62 22.58 -27.72
N GLU A 34 -6.06 23.68 -27.10
CA GLU A 34 -5.14 24.67 -26.56
C GLU A 34 -4.81 24.17 -25.15
N GLU A 35 -3.78 23.33 -25.05
CA GLU A 35 -3.18 23.02 -23.76
C GLU A 35 -2.51 24.30 -23.29
N LYS A 36 -3.19 25.05 -22.42
CA LYS A 36 -2.54 26.11 -21.65
C LYS A 36 -1.42 25.44 -20.86
N GLU A 37 -0.17 25.68 -21.28
CA GLU A 37 0.97 25.70 -20.39
C GLU A 37 0.66 26.71 -19.27
N ASN A 38 0.03 26.23 -18.20
CA ASN A 38 0.11 26.90 -16.92
C ASN A 38 1.51 26.64 -16.38
N ASN A 39 2.47 27.48 -16.80
CA ASN A 39 3.67 27.73 -16.02
C ASN A 39 3.24 28.45 -14.73
N ASP A 40 2.69 27.70 -13.78
CA ASP A 40 2.50 28.19 -12.42
C ASP A 40 3.79 27.93 -11.64
N SER A 41 4.77 28.81 -11.85
CA SER A 41 5.99 28.90 -11.05
C SER A 41 5.70 29.66 -9.75
N GLY A 42 4.64 29.28 -9.05
CA GLY A 42 4.27 29.89 -7.78
C GLY A 42 5.24 29.45 -6.68
N THR A 43 6.10 30.37 -6.24
CA THR A 43 6.85 30.20 -4.99
C THR A 43 5.91 30.34 -3.80
N PHE A 44 6.20 29.61 -2.72
CA PHE A 44 5.43 29.45 -1.48
C PHE A 44 4.86 30.76 -0.86
N ASP A 45 5.42 31.92 -1.18
CA ASP A 45 5.04 33.21 -0.59
C ASP A 45 3.86 33.94 -1.26
N ASP A 46 3.41 33.55 -2.46
CA ASP A 46 2.40 34.32 -3.22
C ASP A 46 0.94 34.12 -2.77
N TYR A 47 0.67 33.14 -1.89
CA TYR A 47 -0.70 32.78 -1.47
C TYR A 47 -1.19 33.48 -0.20
N VAL A 48 -0.41 34.41 0.37
CA VAL A 48 -0.76 35.15 1.60
C VAL A 48 -1.22 36.57 1.28
N LYS A 49 -2.46 36.72 0.78
CA LYS A 49 -3.20 37.99 0.96
C LYS A 49 -4.64 37.73 1.42
N PRO A 50 -5.05 38.26 2.58
CA PRO A 50 -6.43 38.14 3.06
C PRO A 50 -7.35 38.96 2.16
N THR A 51 -8.42 38.35 1.64
CA THR A 51 -9.50 39.08 0.97
C THR A 51 -10.70 39.15 1.90
N GLU A 52 -11.27 40.35 2.07
CA GLU A 52 -12.33 40.66 3.03
C GLU A 52 -13.63 39.84 2.83
N PRO A 53 -14.40 39.58 3.92
CA PRO A 53 -15.59 38.75 3.87
C PRO A 53 -16.77 39.45 3.18
N LYS A 54 -17.34 38.81 2.16
CA LYS A 54 -18.61 39.23 1.57
C LYS A 54 -19.79 38.66 2.37
N SER A 55 -20.69 39.57 2.77
CA SER A 55 -21.97 39.33 3.46
C SER A 55 -22.85 38.28 2.75
N VAL A 56 -23.20 37.21 3.47
CA VAL A 56 -24.13 36.16 3.02
C VAL A 56 -25.56 36.52 3.47
N ALA A 57 -26.52 36.46 2.54
CA ALA A 57 -27.95 36.64 2.79
C ALA A 57 -28.55 35.43 3.54
N PRO A 58 -29.64 35.60 4.33
CA PRO A 58 -30.16 34.54 5.19
C PRO A 58 -30.88 33.44 4.41
N THR A 59 -30.46 32.19 4.65
CA THR A 59 -31.08 30.96 4.15
C THR A 59 -32.43 30.70 4.83
N PRO A 60 -33.47 30.24 4.12
CA PRO A 60 -34.77 29.98 4.72
C PRO A 60 -34.73 28.75 5.64
N THR A 61 -35.20 28.94 6.87
CA THR A 61 -35.33 27.91 7.91
C THR A 61 -36.25 26.78 7.44
N LYS A 62 -35.69 25.60 7.18
CA LYS A 62 -36.49 24.36 7.13
C LYS A 62 -36.81 23.94 8.56
N VAL A 63 -38.11 23.87 8.84
CA VAL A 63 -38.65 23.26 10.06
C VAL A 63 -38.24 21.79 10.07
N VAL A 64 -37.29 21.45 10.95
CA VAL A 64 -36.98 20.05 11.27
C VAL A 64 -38.10 19.57 12.17
N THR A 65 -38.96 18.71 11.63
CA THR A 65 -39.92 17.96 12.45
C THR A 65 -39.10 16.97 13.27
N GLU A 66 -38.88 17.29 14.54
CA GLU A 66 -38.23 16.43 15.51
C GLU A 66 -39.10 15.19 15.71
N VAL A 67 -38.79 14.10 14.98
CA VAL A 67 -39.33 12.78 15.28
C VAL A 67 -38.65 12.37 16.57
N VAL A 68 -39.34 12.59 17.70
CA VAL A 68 -38.95 12.04 19.00
C VAL A 68 -39.01 10.52 18.87
N ALA A 69 -37.88 9.91 18.53
CA ALA A 69 -37.71 8.47 18.60
C ALA A 69 -37.91 8.07 20.06
N GLU A 70 -39.03 7.41 20.34
CA GLU A 70 -39.33 6.82 21.63
C GLU A 70 -38.17 5.90 22.00
N LYS A 71 -37.46 6.20 23.11
CA LYS A 71 -36.35 5.36 23.57
C LYS A 71 -36.88 3.93 23.72
N PRO A 72 -36.33 2.94 23.00
CA PRO A 72 -36.81 1.57 23.11
C PRO A 72 -36.67 1.11 24.55
N THR A 73 -37.79 0.68 25.13
CA THR A 73 -37.84 0.03 26.44
C THR A 73 -36.83 -1.12 26.43
N PRO A 74 -35.87 -1.20 27.38
CA PRO A 74 -34.82 -2.21 27.34
C PRO A 74 -35.45 -3.61 27.35
N SER A 75 -35.26 -4.32 26.24
CA SER A 75 -35.71 -5.70 26.12
C SER A 75 -34.94 -6.55 27.16
N PRO A 76 -35.61 -7.37 27.98
CA PRO A 76 -34.97 -8.12 29.06
C PRO A 76 -34.11 -9.30 28.55
N THR A 77 -34.12 -9.58 27.25
CA THR A 77 -33.34 -10.65 26.65
C THR A 77 -31.91 -10.18 26.39
N PRO A 78 -30.88 -10.88 26.92
CA PRO A 78 -29.50 -10.62 26.55
C PRO A 78 -29.33 -10.73 25.03
N LEU A 79 -28.70 -9.73 24.42
CA LEU A 79 -28.37 -9.78 22.99
C LEU A 79 -27.45 -10.98 22.70
N GLY A 80 -27.57 -11.50 21.47
CA GLY A 80 -26.65 -12.47 20.89
C GLY A 80 -25.21 -11.96 20.88
N LYS A 81 -24.25 -12.85 20.60
CA LYS A 81 -22.81 -12.53 20.63
C LYS A 81 -22.16 -12.90 19.32
N HIS A 82 -21.47 -11.93 18.73
CA HIS A 82 -20.68 -12.16 17.53
C HIS A 82 -19.55 -13.17 17.77
N LYS A 83 -19.16 -13.86 16.70
CA LYS A 83 -18.08 -14.84 16.76
C LYS A 83 -16.82 -14.29 16.10
N TYR A 84 -15.78 -14.06 16.91
CA TYR A 84 -14.46 -13.69 16.44
C TYR A 84 -13.69 -14.93 15.99
N ARG A 85 -13.38 -15.01 14.69
CA ARG A 85 -12.60 -16.10 14.11
C ARG A 85 -11.11 -15.84 14.24
N PRO A 86 -10.26 -16.87 14.32
CA PRO A 86 -8.82 -16.70 14.43
C PRO A 86 -8.17 -16.05 13.19
N ASP A 87 -8.88 -16.03 12.06
CA ASP A 87 -8.43 -15.51 10.76
C ASP A 87 -8.73 -14.01 10.55
N GLY A 88 -9.15 -13.31 11.60
CA GLY A 88 -9.38 -11.85 11.57
C GLY A 88 -10.79 -11.42 11.15
N LEU A 89 -11.69 -12.37 10.88
CA LEU A 89 -13.10 -12.09 10.59
C LEU A 89 -14.00 -12.21 11.82
N LEU A 90 -14.98 -11.33 11.91
CA LEU A 90 -16.08 -11.36 12.88
C LEU A 90 -17.31 -11.87 12.14
N GLU A 91 -17.83 -13.05 12.51
CA GLU A 91 -19.11 -13.55 12.00
C GLU A 91 -20.26 -12.90 12.78
N VAL A 92 -21.19 -12.30 12.05
CA VAL A 92 -22.30 -11.55 12.62
C VAL A 92 -23.33 -12.51 13.21
N ASP A 93 -23.67 -12.26 14.47
CA ASP A 93 -24.87 -12.77 15.11
C ASP A 93 -25.96 -11.72 14.92
N PHE A 94 -27.04 -12.08 14.22
CA PHE A 94 -28.13 -11.16 13.90
C PHE A 94 -28.99 -10.79 15.10
N ASP A 95 -28.92 -11.58 16.19
CA ASP A 95 -29.58 -11.29 17.45
C ASP A 95 -28.67 -10.45 18.39
N GLY A 96 -27.44 -10.18 17.97
CA GLY A 96 -26.47 -9.34 18.68
C GLY A 96 -26.61 -7.84 18.41
N PRO A 97 -25.85 -6.99 19.13
CA PRO A 97 -25.73 -5.58 18.77
C PRO A 97 -25.13 -5.42 17.36
N HIS A 98 -25.20 -4.24 16.76
CA HIS A 98 -24.55 -4.06 15.46
C HIS A 98 -23.01 -4.13 15.61
N PRO A 99 -22.29 -4.96 14.81
CA PRO A 99 -20.84 -5.22 15.00
C PRO A 99 -19.97 -3.97 15.04
N ILE A 100 -20.35 -2.92 14.30
CA ILE A 100 -19.58 -1.67 14.26
C ILE A 100 -19.40 -1.02 15.63
N TYR A 101 -20.40 -1.09 16.52
CA TYR A 101 -20.31 -0.49 17.84
C TYR A 101 -19.33 -1.26 18.72
N GLU A 102 -19.33 -2.59 18.65
CA GLU A 102 -18.35 -3.41 19.35
C GLU A 102 -16.93 -3.17 18.80
N LEU A 103 -16.78 -3.05 17.48
CA LEU A 103 -15.48 -2.80 16.86
C LEU A 103 -14.91 -1.41 17.21
N ILE A 104 -15.75 -0.37 17.24
CA ILE A 104 -15.37 0.98 17.67
C ILE A 104 -14.93 0.95 19.14
N ALA A 105 -15.76 0.41 20.04
CA ALA A 105 -15.44 0.33 21.46
C ALA A 105 -14.13 -0.45 21.70
N ALA A 106 -13.95 -1.58 21.01
CA ALA A 106 -12.72 -2.36 21.11
C ALA A 106 -11.50 -1.65 20.51
N ALA A 107 -11.68 -0.82 19.48
CA ALA A 107 -10.61 0.01 18.92
C ALA A 107 -10.19 1.13 19.88
N GLU A 108 -11.15 1.84 20.47
CA GLU A 108 -10.92 2.88 21.47
C GLU A 108 -10.20 2.32 22.70
N GLU A 109 -10.62 1.17 23.21
CA GLU A 109 -9.97 0.51 24.34
C GLU A 109 -8.53 0.13 24.02
N ARG A 110 -8.28 -0.45 22.83
CA ARG A 110 -6.93 -0.80 22.38
C ARG A 110 -6.05 0.43 22.20
N TRP A 111 -6.60 1.52 21.65
CA TRP A 111 -5.90 2.78 21.48
C TRP A 111 -5.52 3.38 22.84
N LYS A 112 -6.47 3.47 23.76
CA LYS A 112 -6.23 3.95 25.12
C LYS A 112 -5.13 3.14 25.82
N LYS A 113 -5.23 1.81 25.81
CA LYS A 113 -4.19 0.93 26.36
C LYS A 113 -2.82 1.13 25.72
N LYS A 114 -2.78 1.40 24.41
CA LYS A 114 -1.55 1.67 23.67
C LYS A 114 -0.91 2.99 24.09
N VAL A 115 -1.70 4.05 24.23
CA VAL A 115 -1.23 5.37 24.67
C VAL A 115 -0.82 5.33 26.15
N ASP A 116 -1.61 4.70 27.01
CA ASP A 116 -1.37 4.62 28.46
C ASP A 116 -0.06 3.90 28.79
N ARG A 117 0.37 2.94 27.96
CA ARG A 117 1.60 2.17 28.14
C ARG A 117 2.84 2.77 27.47
N ALA A 118 2.69 3.86 26.72
CA ALA A 118 3.79 4.44 25.95
C ALA A 118 4.93 4.86 26.89
N SER A 119 6.16 4.54 26.49
CA SER A 119 7.38 4.87 27.23
C SER A 119 7.52 6.37 27.40
N LYS A 120 7.99 6.80 28.58
CA LYS A 120 8.20 8.22 28.93
C LYS A 120 9.67 8.56 29.09
N THR A 121 10.52 7.56 29.19
CA THR A 121 11.98 7.70 29.32
C THR A 121 12.70 6.79 28.33
N LEU A 122 13.97 7.07 28.07
CA LEU A 122 14.80 6.25 27.21
C LEU A 122 14.95 4.83 27.77
N GLU A 123 15.11 4.71 29.08
CA GLU A 123 15.25 3.44 29.79
C GLU A 123 14.00 2.57 29.61
N GLU A 124 12.81 3.14 29.82
CA GLU A 124 11.53 2.48 29.58
C GLU A 124 11.39 2.04 28.11
N ALA A 125 11.75 2.90 27.15
CA ALA A 125 11.69 2.57 25.72
C ALA A 125 12.63 1.43 25.34
N VAL A 126 13.83 1.40 25.92
CA VAL A 126 14.79 0.29 25.73
C VAL A 126 14.24 -1.01 26.33
N GLU A 127 13.63 -0.96 27.51
CA GLU A 127 13.01 -2.13 28.15
C GLU A 127 11.82 -2.64 27.34
N GLU A 128 10.95 -1.76 26.87
CA GLU A 128 9.80 -2.11 26.03
C GLU A 128 10.26 -2.70 24.69
N TYR A 129 11.28 -2.11 24.05
CA TYR A 129 11.86 -2.65 22.81
C TYR A 129 12.38 -4.08 23.03
N LYS A 130 13.14 -4.32 24.11
CA LYS A 130 13.64 -5.67 24.47
C LYS A 130 12.49 -6.63 24.79
N ARG A 131 11.48 -6.18 25.54
CA ARG A 131 10.33 -6.99 25.92
C ARG A 131 9.55 -7.43 24.69
N ARG A 132 9.33 -6.51 23.74
CA ARG A 132 8.53 -6.73 22.53
C ARG A 132 9.27 -7.52 21.46
N TYR A 133 10.50 -7.12 21.13
CA TYR A 133 11.25 -7.63 19.98
C TYR A 133 12.34 -8.64 20.34
N LYS A 134 12.54 -8.92 21.63
CA LYS A 134 13.54 -9.89 22.14
C LYS A 134 14.97 -9.60 21.67
N ARG A 135 15.25 -8.32 21.40
CA ARG A 135 16.54 -7.84 20.88
C ARG A 135 16.91 -6.52 21.53
N ALA A 136 18.20 -6.20 21.54
CA ALA A 136 18.64 -4.85 21.86
C ALA A 136 18.18 -3.87 20.77
N PRO A 137 17.83 -2.63 21.14
CA PRO A 137 17.55 -1.59 20.16
C PRO A 137 18.76 -1.31 19.25
N PRO A 138 18.53 -0.78 18.04
CA PRO A 138 19.61 -0.48 17.10
C PRO A 138 20.57 0.59 17.64
N LYS A 139 21.76 0.69 17.04
CA LYS A 139 22.70 1.78 17.34
C LYS A 139 22.05 3.12 16.99
N GLY A 140 22.23 4.14 17.85
CA GLY A 140 21.60 5.45 17.69
C GLY A 140 20.18 5.55 18.24
N PHE A 141 19.73 4.57 19.04
CA PHE A 141 18.40 4.62 19.66
C PHE A 141 18.21 5.79 20.64
N ASP A 142 19.30 6.25 21.25
CA ASP A 142 19.36 7.46 22.05
C ASP A 142 19.12 8.73 21.22
N LEU A 143 19.71 8.82 20.02
CA LEU A 143 19.45 9.91 19.07
C LEU A 143 17.99 9.89 18.58
N TRP A 144 17.48 8.70 18.27
CA TRP A 144 16.07 8.52 17.96
C TRP A 144 15.16 8.97 19.12
N TRP A 145 15.52 8.68 20.38
CA TRP A 145 14.74 9.13 21.53
C TRP A 145 14.76 10.65 21.71
N GLN A 146 15.89 11.31 21.41
CA GLN A 146 15.95 12.77 21.38
C GLN A 146 14.99 13.34 20.33
N TYR A 147 14.96 12.74 19.13
CA TYR A 147 14.01 13.10 18.08
C TYR A 147 12.55 12.91 18.53
N VAL A 148 12.24 11.82 19.23
CA VAL A 148 10.90 11.57 19.82
C VAL A 148 10.46 12.72 20.73
N ILE A 149 11.36 13.18 21.61
CA ILE A 149 11.08 14.28 22.55
C ILE A 149 10.87 15.59 21.79
N GLU A 150 11.80 15.92 20.89
CA GLU A 150 11.80 17.18 20.14
C GLU A 150 10.54 17.34 19.27
N HIS A 151 10.17 16.27 18.56
CA HIS A 151 9.03 16.28 17.64
C HIS A 151 7.71 15.81 18.28
N LYS A 152 7.70 15.53 19.59
CA LYS A 152 6.52 15.06 20.34
C LYS A 152 5.85 13.85 19.66
N VAL A 153 6.66 12.88 19.26
CA VAL A 153 6.18 11.66 18.58
C VAL A 153 5.18 10.93 19.48
N GLN A 154 3.97 10.70 18.97
CA GLN A 154 2.86 10.16 19.77
C GLN A 154 2.99 8.66 20.10
N LEU A 155 3.69 7.91 19.24
CA LEU A 155 3.81 6.45 19.34
C LEU A 155 5.29 6.02 19.37
N PRO A 156 5.99 6.26 20.49
CA PRO A 156 7.44 6.08 20.58
C PRO A 156 7.91 4.62 20.72
N ASP A 157 6.99 3.65 20.78
CA ASP A 157 7.33 2.22 20.94
C ASP A 157 6.82 1.34 19.78
N GLU A 158 6.20 1.92 18.76
CA GLU A 158 5.42 1.17 17.76
C GLU A 158 6.22 0.94 16.47
N TYR A 159 7.11 -0.06 16.48
CA TYR A 159 7.99 -0.43 15.36
C TYR A 159 7.67 -1.80 14.74
N ASP A 160 6.47 -2.33 14.98
CA ASP A 160 6.12 -3.71 14.66
C ASP A 160 6.28 -4.01 13.17
N GLN A 161 5.91 -3.07 12.29
CA GLN A 161 6.13 -3.21 10.86
C GLN A 161 7.62 -3.33 10.51
N ILE A 162 8.46 -2.43 11.03
CA ILE A 162 9.90 -2.43 10.76
C ILE A 162 10.52 -3.74 11.25
N HIS A 163 10.12 -4.19 12.45
CA HIS A 163 10.57 -5.46 13.00
C HIS A 163 10.22 -6.63 12.08
N HIS A 164 8.93 -6.83 11.76
CA HIS A 164 8.50 -7.97 10.94
C HIS A 164 9.10 -7.97 9.53
N ASP A 165 9.30 -6.79 8.94
CA ASP A 165 9.89 -6.67 7.61
C ASP A 165 11.40 -6.99 7.63
N LEU A 166 12.12 -6.64 8.71
CA LEU A 166 13.56 -6.88 8.84
C LEU A 166 13.92 -8.26 9.43
N GLU A 167 13.03 -8.86 10.21
CA GLU A 167 13.28 -10.09 10.96
C GLU A 167 13.81 -11.26 10.11
N PRO A 168 13.27 -11.55 8.90
CA PRO A 168 13.78 -12.63 8.06
C PRO A 168 15.27 -12.48 7.70
N PHE A 169 15.77 -11.24 7.61
CA PHE A 169 17.15 -10.97 7.24
C PHE A 169 18.12 -11.20 8.41
N TRP A 170 17.67 -11.15 9.67
CA TRP A 170 18.54 -11.46 10.81
C TRP A 170 18.99 -12.92 10.86
N GLY A 171 18.25 -13.82 10.20
CA GLY A 171 18.60 -15.23 10.08
C GLY A 171 19.47 -15.55 8.86
N VAL A 172 19.95 -14.55 8.13
CA VAL A 172 20.80 -14.75 6.94
C VAL A 172 22.25 -14.37 7.27
N ALA A 173 23.21 -15.14 6.78
CA ALA A 173 24.63 -14.86 6.99
C ALA A 173 24.98 -13.45 6.49
N PRO A 174 25.69 -12.61 7.28
CA PRO A 174 25.99 -11.24 6.88
C PRO A 174 26.73 -11.11 5.54
N ALA A 175 27.66 -12.04 5.25
CA ALA A 175 28.36 -12.05 3.97
C ALA A 175 27.43 -12.32 2.77
N ASP A 176 26.43 -13.19 2.95
CA ASP A 176 25.43 -13.45 1.91
C ASP A 176 24.47 -12.28 1.72
N LEU A 177 24.07 -11.59 2.81
CA LEU A 177 23.27 -10.37 2.71
C LEU A 177 23.98 -9.27 1.92
N LEU A 178 25.27 -9.03 2.22
CA LEU A 178 26.08 -8.05 1.49
C LEU A 178 26.20 -8.41 0.00
N LYS A 179 26.45 -9.69 -0.29
CA LYS A 179 26.50 -10.18 -1.67
C LYS A 179 25.15 -10.00 -2.38
N THR A 180 24.04 -10.33 -1.71
CA THR A 180 22.70 -10.15 -2.27
C THR A 180 22.37 -8.67 -2.49
N GLN A 181 22.81 -7.78 -1.60
CA GLN A 181 22.72 -6.33 -1.81
C GLN A 181 23.47 -5.92 -3.09
N GLU A 182 24.74 -6.33 -3.26
CA GLU A 182 25.51 -6.04 -4.48
C GLU A 182 24.89 -6.59 -5.78
N GLU A 183 24.28 -7.77 -5.71
CA GLU A 183 23.53 -8.38 -6.82
C GLU A 183 22.27 -7.56 -7.13
N LEU A 184 21.57 -7.09 -6.09
CA LEU A 184 20.33 -6.34 -6.19
C LEU A 184 20.53 -4.96 -6.83
N GLU A 185 21.63 -4.26 -6.57
CA GLU A 185 21.92 -2.95 -7.19
C GLU A 185 22.08 -3.01 -8.72
N LYS A 186 22.39 -4.20 -9.25
CA LYS A 186 22.57 -4.44 -10.69
C LYS A 186 21.31 -4.98 -11.36
N LYS A 187 20.28 -5.31 -10.57
CA LYS A 187 19.03 -5.89 -11.08
C LYS A 187 18.25 -4.82 -11.84
N LYS A 188 17.78 -5.18 -13.04
CA LYS A 188 16.90 -4.31 -13.84
C LYS A 188 15.76 -3.75 -12.99
N ASP A 189 15.49 -2.46 -13.17
CA ASP A 189 14.51 -1.69 -12.43
C ASP A 189 14.78 -1.73 -10.92
N SER A 190 15.96 -1.23 -10.56
CA SER A 190 16.35 -0.98 -9.17
C SER A 190 17.13 0.34 -9.07
N TYR A 191 17.01 1.00 -7.92
CA TYR A 191 17.85 2.14 -7.54
C TYR A 191 18.24 2.04 -6.08
N THR A 192 19.39 2.59 -5.74
CA THR A 192 19.95 2.51 -4.39
C THR A 192 20.11 3.89 -3.81
N LEU A 193 19.40 4.15 -2.72
CA LEU A 193 19.68 5.30 -1.87
C LEU A 193 20.76 4.93 -0.87
N GLY A 194 21.61 5.88 -0.58
CA GLY A 194 22.64 5.65 0.42
C GLY A 194 23.45 6.89 0.74
N LYS A 195 24.34 6.70 1.69
CA LYS A 195 25.28 7.70 2.19
C LYS A 195 26.66 7.07 2.29
N ASN A 196 27.68 7.76 1.76
CA ASN A 196 29.08 7.39 1.96
C ASN A 196 29.64 8.14 3.19
N GLU A 197 30.82 7.74 3.71
CA GLU A 197 31.41 8.33 4.93
C GLU A 197 31.48 9.87 4.97
N LYS A 198 31.68 10.50 3.82
CA LYS A 198 31.79 11.97 3.67
C LYS A 198 30.68 12.55 2.79
N GLY A 199 29.73 11.72 2.36
CA GLY A 199 28.72 12.07 1.39
C GLY A 199 27.40 12.47 2.04
N GLU A 200 26.61 13.22 1.28
CA GLU A 200 25.18 13.38 1.52
C GLU A 200 24.42 12.13 1.05
N ILE A 201 23.17 12.02 1.49
CA ILE A 201 22.22 11.00 1.04
C ILE A 201 21.83 11.32 -0.40
N ALA A 202 22.08 10.36 -1.29
CA ALA A 202 21.80 10.48 -2.70
C ALA A 202 21.46 9.12 -3.32
N VAL A 203 21.01 9.15 -4.58
CA VAL A 203 20.93 7.95 -5.42
C VAL A 203 22.36 7.55 -5.81
N LEU A 204 22.87 6.46 -5.23
CA LEU A 204 24.26 6.00 -5.42
C LEU A 204 24.43 5.02 -6.59
N ALA A 205 23.36 4.32 -6.97
CA ALA A 205 23.38 3.35 -8.07
C ALA A 205 21.96 3.18 -8.63
N TRP A 206 21.87 2.85 -9.92
CA TRP A 206 20.61 2.50 -10.58
C TRP A 206 20.86 1.58 -11.77
N ALA A 207 19.85 0.79 -12.12
CA ALA A 207 19.89 -0.15 -13.24
C ALA A 207 18.60 -0.04 -14.07
N PHE A 208 18.48 1.04 -14.84
CA PHE A 208 17.30 1.36 -15.64
C PHE A 208 17.58 1.30 -17.14
N GLU A 209 16.51 1.18 -17.92
CA GLU A 209 16.57 1.42 -19.37
C GLU A 209 16.72 2.92 -19.66
N ASP A 210 17.29 3.24 -20.82
CA ASP A 210 17.48 4.64 -21.26
C ASP A 210 16.16 5.41 -21.28
N GLY A 211 16.18 6.64 -20.75
CA GLY A 211 15.01 7.53 -20.68
C GLY A 211 14.02 7.23 -19.55
N ARG A 212 14.29 6.25 -18.68
CA ARG A 212 13.40 5.92 -17.54
C ARG A 212 13.84 6.52 -16.20
N TYR A 213 15.01 7.16 -16.14
CA TYR A 213 15.61 7.64 -14.89
C TYR A 213 14.67 8.58 -14.11
N ASP A 214 14.28 9.71 -14.70
CA ASP A 214 13.47 10.74 -14.03
C ASP A 214 12.14 10.18 -13.51
N GLN A 215 11.51 9.28 -14.26
CA GLN A 215 10.28 8.61 -13.84
C GLN A 215 10.49 7.74 -12.60
N TYR A 216 11.54 6.93 -12.58
CA TYR A 216 11.77 5.91 -11.56
C TYR A 216 12.43 6.43 -10.29
N ILE A 217 13.13 7.57 -10.35
CA ILE A 217 13.74 8.19 -9.15
C ILE A 217 12.85 9.22 -8.47
N ARG A 218 11.69 9.58 -9.02
CA ARG A 218 10.81 10.62 -8.46
C ARG A 218 10.45 10.38 -6.99
N SER A 219 10.14 9.14 -6.60
CA SER A 219 9.86 8.82 -5.17
C SER A 219 11.07 9.05 -4.27
N SER A 220 12.27 8.89 -4.82
CA SER A 220 13.51 8.95 -4.08
C SER A 220 13.79 10.36 -3.56
N GLU A 221 13.35 11.40 -4.29
CA GLU A 221 13.49 12.80 -3.86
C GLU A 221 12.74 13.06 -2.55
N SER A 222 11.50 12.58 -2.45
CA SER A 222 10.71 12.72 -1.23
C SER A 222 11.29 11.91 -0.07
N VAL A 223 11.82 10.71 -0.33
CA VAL A 223 12.51 9.92 0.71
C VAL A 223 13.78 10.64 1.18
N ILE A 224 14.59 11.16 0.26
CA ILE A 224 15.79 11.93 0.60
C ILE A 224 15.39 13.15 1.43
N ALA A 225 14.35 13.89 1.03
CA ALA A 225 13.84 15.04 1.77
C ALA A 225 13.44 14.69 3.21
N LEU A 226 12.74 13.57 3.42
CA LEU A 226 12.40 13.06 4.76
C LEU A 226 13.63 12.71 5.59
N LEU A 227 14.71 12.24 4.97
CA LEU A 227 15.93 11.85 5.66
C LEU A 227 16.90 13.02 5.91
N ARG A 228 16.68 14.21 5.31
CA ARG A 228 17.62 15.34 5.43
C ARG A 228 17.80 15.82 6.87
N GLU A 229 16.72 15.87 7.65
CA GLU A 229 16.76 16.34 9.04
C GLU A 229 17.65 15.46 9.93
N ILE A 230 17.64 14.15 9.70
CA ILE A 230 18.41 13.17 10.47
C ILE A 230 19.71 12.76 9.77
N GLU A 231 20.07 13.40 8.65
CA GLU A 231 21.18 13.01 7.79
C GLU A 231 22.51 12.96 8.55
N ALA A 232 22.74 13.89 9.46
CA ALA A 232 23.96 13.94 10.28
C ALA A 232 24.12 12.73 11.22
N TRP A 233 23.02 12.11 11.64
CA TRP A 233 23.00 10.99 12.58
C TRP A 233 23.11 9.63 11.88
N LEU A 234 22.79 9.58 10.58
CA LEU A 234 22.81 8.34 9.82
C LEU A 234 24.25 7.92 9.46
N PRO A 235 24.66 6.68 9.81
CA PRO A 235 25.93 6.11 9.36
C PRO A 235 25.89 5.85 7.85
N PRO A 236 27.03 5.51 7.22
CA PRO A 236 27.03 5.05 5.84
C PRO A 236 26.11 3.85 5.66
N PHE A 237 25.24 3.92 4.64
CA PHE A 237 24.29 2.86 4.33
C PHE A 237 24.02 2.78 2.83
N ARG A 238 23.51 1.63 2.41
CA ARG A 238 22.99 1.38 1.06
C ARG A 238 21.68 0.63 1.20
N ALA A 239 20.62 1.15 0.60
CA ALA A 239 19.30 0.55 0.59
C ALA A 239 18.77 0.56 -0.84
N THR A 240 18.46 -0.61 -1.39
CA THR A 240 17.97 -0.74 -2.77
C THR A 240 16.46 -0.87 -2.81
N PHE A 241 15.85 -0.10 -3.70
CA PHE A 241 14.43 0.10 -3.83
C PHE A 241 13.95 -0.41 -5.20
N SER A 242 12.74 -0.95 -5.22
CA SER A 242 11.98 -1.13 -6.46
C SER A 242 11.30 0.20 -6.83
N PRO A 243 11.36 0.64 -8.10
CA PRO A 243 10.65 1.83 -8.56
C PRO A 243 9.17 1.56 -8.90
N HIS A 244 8.69 0.32 -8.68
CA HIS A 244 7.35 -0.13 -9.06
C HIS A 244 6.40 -0.14 -7.86
N ASP A 245 5.11 0.05 -8.14
CA ASP A 245 4.07 0.15 -7.10
C ASP A 245 3.90 -1.15 -6.31
N GLY A 246 3.92 -2.30 -7.00
CA GLY A 246 3.64 -3.62 -6.42
C GLY A 246 4.88 -4.33 -5.86
N PRO A 247 4.72 -5.24 -4.88
CA PRO A 247 5.82 -6.05 -4.39
C PRO A 247 6.26 -7.08 -5.43
N ASN A 248 7.52 -7.51 -5.35
CA ASN A 248 8.09 -8.47 -6.29
C ASN A 248 8.99 -9.54 -5.62
N ARG A 249 9.22 -9.46 -4.30
CA ARG A 249 10.01 -10.41 -3.52
C ARG A 249 9.14 -11.47 -2.88
N MET A 250 8.54 -12.30 -3.73
CA MET A 250 7.73 -13.42 -3.27
C MET A 250 8.59 -14.42 -2.47
N SER A 251 8.15 -14.75 -1.26
CA SER A 251 8.84 -15.69 -0.37
C SER A 251 8.50 -17.14 -0.70
N ASP A 252 9.46 -18.04 -0.55
CA ASP A 252 9.17 -19.46 -0.35
C ASP A 252 8.91 -19.72 1.14
N TYR A 253 7.89 -20.51 1.47
CA TYR A 253 7.53 -20.80 2.86
C TYR A 253 8.66 -21.48 3.64
N ALA A 254 9.30 -22.51 3.06
CA ALA A 254 10.34 -23.27 3.76
C ALA A 254 11.58 -22.42 3.97
N ILE A 255 11.96 -21.61 2.98
CA ILE A 255 13.11 -20.71 3.09
C ILE A 255 12.83 -19.61 4.13
N LYS A 256 11.66 -18.94 4.07
CA LYS A 256 11.30 -17.89 5.03
C LYS A 256 11.20 -18.44 6.46
N SER A 257 10.63 -19.64 6.64
CA SER A 257 10.53 -20.29 7.95
C SER A 257 11.92 -20.63 8.52
N ALA A 258 12.82 -21.16 7.70
CA ALA A 258 14.17 -21.53 8.15
C ALA A 258 14.98 -20.31 8.62
N VAL A 259 14.90 -19.17 7.91
CA VAL A 259 15.59 -17.95 8.35
C VAL A 259 14.93 -17.30 9.56
N LEU A 260 13.60 -17.37 9.69
CA LEU A 260 12.91 -16.89 10.90
C LEU A 260 13.28 -17.73 12.13
N GLU A 261 13.40 -19.05 12.00
CA GLU A 261 13.87 -19.93 13.07
C GLU A 261 15.32 -19.62 13.47
N ALA A 262 16.19 -19.38 12.49
CA ALA A 262 17.57 -18.97 12.74
C ALA A 262 17.61 -17.61 13.47
N ALA A 263 16.82 -16.63 13.02
CA ALA A 263 16.70 -15.31 13.63
C ALA A 263 16.21 -15.38 15.09
N ALA A 264 15.17 -16.18 15.34
CA ALA A 264 14.63 -16.40 16.69
C ALA A 264 15.66 -17.06 17.62
N SER A 265 16.50 -17.95 17.06
CA SER A 265 17.59 -18.60 17.78
C SER A 265 18.86 -17.74 17.90
N GLN A 266 18.84 -16.49 17.42
CA GLN A 266 20.00 -15.59 17.37
C GLN A 266 21.20 -16.17 16.61
N THR A 267 20.91 -16.93 15.55
CA THR A 267 21.88 -17.55 14.64
C THR A 267 21.58 -17.11 13.20
N TYR A 268 22.33 -17.64 12.23
CA TYR A 268 22.10 -17.37 10.81
C TYR A 268 22.36 -18.60 9.95
N LEU A 269 21.78 -18.62 8.77
CA LEU A 269 22.00 -19.61 7.72
C LEU A 269 22.76 -18.99 6.56
N GLU A 270 23.74 -19.74 6.03
CA GLU A 270 24.36 -19.41 4.76
C GLU A 270 23.41 -19.73 3.61
N ARG A 271 23.50 -18.98 2.51
CA ARG A 271 22.66 -19.13 1.31
C ARG A 271 22.69 -20.56 0.74
N LYS A 272 23.84 -21.25 0.84
CA LYS A 272 24.01 -22.64 0.39
C LYS A 272 23.33 -23.67 1.28
N ALA A 273 23.06 -23.32 2.54
CA ALA A 273 22.40 -24.16 3.53
C ALA A 273 20.87 -23.96 3.54
N LEU A 274 20.36 -22.98 2.80
CA LEU A 274 18.92 -22.75 2.69
C LEU A 274 18.23 -23.94 2.00
N PRO A 275 16.98 -24.24 2.40
CA PRO A 275 16.15 -25.18 1.67
C PRO A 275 16.02 -24.78 0.20
N LYS A 276 15.81 -25.77 -0.67
CA LYS A 276 15.42 -25.50 -2.05
C LYS A 276 13.97 -25.01 -2.08
N ILE A 277 13.66 -24.17 -3.07
CA ILE A 277 12.27 -23.77 -3.34
C ILE A 277 11.38 -25.01 -3.48
N ALA A 278 10.23 -24.99 -2.82
CA ALA A 278 9.33 -26.15 -2.78
C ALA A 278 8.52 -26.31 -4.08
N GLY A 279 8.35 -25.22 -4.84
CA GLY A 279 7.66 -25.22 -6.13
C GLY A 279 7.38 -23.81 -6.65
N ASN A 280 6.44 -23.69 -7.60
CA ASN A 280 6.12 -22.45 -8.31
C ASN A 280 4.70 -21.96 -8.01
N GLY A 281 4.54 -20.65 -7.91
CA GLY A 281 3.24 -20.01 -7.76
C GLY A 281 2.84 -19.73 -6.32
N TRP A 282 1.82 -18.89 -6.15
CA TRP A 282 1.50 -18.20 -4.90
C TRP A 282 1.39 -19.11 -3.68
N MET A 283 0.83 -20.31 -3.85
CA MET A 283 0.61 -21.26 -2.77
C MET A 283 1.90 -21.70 -2.06
N TYR A 284 3.05 -21.63 -2.72
CA TYR A 284 4.33 -22.03 -2.12
C TYR A 284 4.90 -21.00 -1.14
N SER A 285 4.32 -19.80 -1.07
CA SER A 285 4.56 -18.86 0.06
C SER A 285 3.81 -19.25 1.32
N CYS A 286 2.83 -20.16 1.22
CA CYS A 286 1.94 -20.52 2.31
C CYS A 286 2.39 -21.78 3.07
N PRO A 287 2.07 -21.88 4.38
CA PRO A 287 2.26 -23.08 5.16
C PRO A 287 1.64 -24.33 4.51
N PRO A 288 2.27 -25.51 4.55
CA PRO A 288 1.76 -26.73 3.93
C PRO A 288 0.36 -27.14 4.42
N ASP A 289 0.03 -26.83 5.67
CA ASP A 289 -1.25 -27.09 6.34
C ASP A 289 -2.29 -25.98 6.13
N SER A 290 -1.92 -24.87 5.49
CA SER A 290 -2.84 -23.75 5.23
C SER A 290 -3.98 -24.11 4.27
N PRO A 291 -5.15 -23.47 4.39
CA PRO A 291 -6.26 -23.64 3.44
C PRO A 291 -5.85 -23.47 1.98
N ALA A 292 -4.97 -22.52 1.66
CA ALA A 292 -4.46 -22.28 0.31
C ALA A 292 -3.69 -23.48 -0.27
N ARG A 293 -2.95 -24.22 0.58
CA ARG A 293 -2.20 -25.41 0.17
C ARG A 293 -3.05 -26.68 0.16
N GLN A 294 -4.03 -26.78 1.05
CA GLN A 294 -4.92 -27.94 1.16
C GLN A 294 -6.05 -27.92 0.10
N HIS A 295 -6.53 -26.72 -0.26
CA HIS A 295 -7.64 -26.53 -1.19
C HIS A 295 -7.26 -25.49 -2.25
N PRO A 296 -6.48 -25.88 -3.27
CA PRO A 296 -6.04 -24.97 -4.31
C PRO A 296 -7.21 -24.32 -5.05
N VAL A 297 -7.09 -23.02 -5.28
CA VAL A 297 -8.14 -22.23 -5.93
C VAL A 297 -8.12 -22.45 -7.44
N ASP A 298 -9.29 -22.72 -8.01
CA ASP A 298 -9.48 -22.69 -9.45
C ASP A 298 -9.63 -21.25 -9.94
N LEU A 299 -8.54 -20.68 -10.46
CA LEU A 299 -8.45 -19.30 -10.94
C LEU A 299 -9.42 -18.97 -12.10
N LYS A 300 -10.05 -19.98 -12.70
CA LYS A 300 -11.04 -19.79 -13.79
C LYS A 300 -12.46 -19.62 -13.27
N LYS A 301 -12.71 -19.93 -11.99
CA LYS A 301 -14.03 -19.85 -11.37
C LYS A 301 -14.17 -18.56 -10.58
N PRO A 302 -15.39 -17.99 -10.51
CA PRO A 302 -15.65 -16.87 -9.62
C PRO A 302 -15.42 -17.28 -8.16
N PRO A 303 -15.10 -16.32 -7.28
CA PRO A 303 -14.96 -16.59 -5.85
C PRO A 303 -16.26 -17.18 -5.30
N ALA A 304 -16.12 -18.11 -4.34
CA ALA A 304 -17.27 -18.66 -3.66
C ALA A 304 -17.98 -17.54 -2.89
N LEU A 305 -19.29 -17.43 -3.10
CA LEU A 305 -20.13 -16.51 -2.32
C LEU A 305 -20.13 -16.98 -0.86
N GLN A 306 -19.95 -16.04 0.06
CA GLN A 306 -20.07 -16.32 1.48
C GLN A 306 -21.51 -16.11 1.92
N ASP A 307 -22.11 -17.15 2.51
CA ASP A 307 -23.49 -17.09 3.00
C ASP A 307 -23.61 -16.32 4.33
N LYS A 308 -22.50 -16.23 5.08
CA LYS A 308 -22.43 -15.51 6.35
C LYS A 308 -22.00 -14.06 6.12
N LYS A 309 -22.65 -13.14 6.83
CA LYS A 309 -22.18 -11.76 6.94
C LYS A 309 -21.00 -11.70 7.90
N THR A 310 -19.94 -11.01 7.49
CA THR A 310 -18.73 -10.84 8.28
C THR A 310 -18.24 -9.39 8.28
N PHE A 311 -17.52 -9.03 9.34
CA PHE A 311 -16.74 -7.80 9.43
C PHE A 311 -15.26 -8.15 9.64
N ILE A 312 -14.36 -7.22 9.36
CA ILE A 312 -12.92 -7.37 9.63
C ILE A 312 -12.62 -6.73 10.99
N TYR A 313 -12.10 -7.52 11.93
CA TYR A 313 -11.61 -7.00 13.22
C TYR A 313 -10.07 -6.95 13.29
N ASP A 314 -9.39 -7.77 12.48
CA ASP A 314 -7.93 -7.78 12.33
C ASP A 314 -7.59 -7.80 10.83
N HIS A 315 -7.16 -6.65 10.33
CA HIS A 315 -6.88 -6.46 8.92
C HIS A 315 -5.75 -7.37 8.41
N VAL A 316 -4.64 -7.47 9.16
CA VAL A 316 -3.47 -8.25 8.74
C VAL A 316 -3.82 -9.73 8.57
N LYS A 317 -4.55 -10.30 9.53
CA LYS A 317 -5.01 -11.69 9.44
C LYS A 317 -6.05 -11.89 8.34
N SER A 318 -6.99 -10.95 8.20
CA SER A 318 -8.03 -11.03 7.18
C SER A 318 -7.48 -10.93 5.76
N MET A 319 -6.32 -10.28 5.58
CA MET A 319 -5.65 -10.08 4.29
C MET A 319 -4.62 -11.17 3.97
N ASP A 320 -4.51 -12.23 4.79
CA ASP A 320 -3.61 -13.35 4.51
C ASP A 320 -4.21 -14.30 3.46
N PRO A 321 -3.68 -14.35 2.22
CA PRO A 321 -4.20 -15.23 1.16
C PRO A 321 -4.04 -16.71 1.49
N CYS A 322 -3.14 -17.06 2.42
CA CYS A 322 -2.94 -18.43 2.86
C CYS A 322 -4.15 -18.97 3.64
N GLN A 323 -4.83 -18.11 4.40
CA GLN A 323 -6.05 -18.44 5.14
C GLN A 323 -7.32 -18.12 4.34
N HIS A 324 -7.31 -17.01 3.58
CA HIS A 324 -8.45 -16.52 2.83
C HIS A 324 -8.22 -16.66 1.32
N THR A 325 -8.49 -17.86 0.81
CA THR A 325 -8.14 -18.24 -0.57
C THR A 325 -8.86 -17.43 -1.66
N ASN A 326 -10.00 -16.82 -1.33
CA ASN A 326 -10.69 -15.89 -2.23
C ASN A 326 -9.79 -14.70 -2.63
N HIS A 327 -8.78 -14.31 -1.84
CA HIS A 327 -7.82 -13.25 -2.20
C HIS A 327 -7.11 -13.51 -3.53
N PHE A 328 -6.85 -14.77 -3.89
CA PHE A 328 -6.26 -15.12 -5.19
C PHE A 328 -7.17 -14.78 -6.38
N LEU A 329 -8.48 -14.63 -6.14
CA LEU A 329 -9.50 -14.35 -7.15
C LEU A 329 -9.96 -12.90 -7.16
N ILE A 330 -9.61 -12.12 -6.13
CA ILE A 330 -10.17 -10.78 -5.95
C ILE A 330 -9.10 -9.69 -5.79
N HIS A 331 -7.88 -10.05 -5.37
CA HIS A 331 -6.82 -9.07 -5.13
C HIS A 331 -5.99 -8.82 -6.40
N GLY A 332 -5.85 -7.56 -6.82
CA GLY A 332 -5.20 -7.16 -8.08
C GLY A 332 -3.78 -7.72 -8.26
N GLN A 333 -2.94 -7.61 -7.22
CA GLN A 333 -1.58 -8.20 -7.22
C GLN A 333 -1.57 -9.71 -7.51
N LEU A 334 -2.54 -10.46 -6.99
CA LEU A 334 -2.56 -11.91 -7.06
C LEU A 334 -3.18 -12.39 -8.38
N LEU A 335 -4.25 -11.72 -8.80
CA LEU A 335 -4.92 -11.93 -10.08
C LEU A 335 -4.00 -11.65 -11.27
N GLY A 336 -3.24 -10.54 -11.23
CA GLY A 336 -2.42 -10.08 -12.35
C GLY A 336 -1.37 -11.10 -12.79
N LEU A 337 -0.86 -11.92 -11.86
CA LEU A 337 0.16 -12.95 -12.13
C LEU A 337 -0.42 -14.38 -12.19
N ARG A 338 -1.75 -14.53 -12.21
CA ARG A 338 -2.46 -15.82 -12.26
C ARG A 338 -1.97 -16.80 -11.18
N THR A 339 -1.22 -17.84 -11.58
CA THR A 339 -0.68 -18.85 -10.68
C THR A 339 0.39 -18.30 -9.75
N GLY A 340 0.92 -17.12 -10.03
CA GLY A 340 1.99 -16.47 -9.30
C GLY A 340 3.37 -16.77 -9.87
N PRO A 341 4.38 -15.97 -9.49
CA PRO A 341 5.75 -16.15 -9.95
C PRO A 341 6.45 -17.33 -9.25
N THR A 342 7.67 -17.63 -9.69
CA THR A 342 8.57 -18.50 -8.93
C THR A 342 9.04 -17.77 -7.67
N PRO A 343 8.94 -18.38 -6.47
CA PRO A 343 9.45 -17.81 -5.23
C PRO A 343 10.96 -17.53 -5.29
N GLN A 344 11.44 -16.58 -4.49
CA GLN A 344 12.87 -16.32 -4.37
C GLN A 344 13.57 -17.49 -3.67
N ALA A 345 14.73 -17.89 -4.19
CA ALA A 345 15.56 -18.97 -3.63
C ALA A 345 16.38 -18.56 -2.40
N TYR A 346 16.30 -17.29 -2.00
CA TYR A 346 16.96 -16.69 -0.82
C TYR A 346 16.28 -15.35 -0.52
N MET A 347 16.49 -14.81 0.68
CA MET A 347 15.92 -13.52 1.08
C MET A 347 16.66 -12.36 0.40
N VAL A 348 15.93 -11.44 -0.22
CA VAL A 348 16.45 -10.28 -0.92
C VAL A 348 15.93 -9.00 -0.25
N PRO A 349 16.80 -8.14 0.34
CA PRO A 349 16.39 -6.97 1.11
C PRO A 349 16.04 -5.78 0.21
N GLU A 350 15.04 -5.93 -0.65
CA GLU A 350 14.56 -4.87 -1.52
C GLU A 350 13.41 -4.09 -0.86
N PHE A 351 13.55 -2.77 -0.82
CA PHE A 351 12.53 -1.86 -0.35
C PHE A 351 11.43 -1.64 -1.41
N SER A 352 10.18 -1.52 -0.98
CA SER A 352 9.05 -1.21 -1.87
C SER A 352 7.95 -0.42 -1.15
N HIS A 353 7.09 0.22 -1.94
CA HIS A 353 5.94 1.00 -1.44
C HIS A 353 4.88 0.15 -0.76
N CYS A 354 4.68 -1.08 -1.22
CA CYS A 354 3.75 -2.01 -0.60
C CYS A 354 4.28 -3.45 -0.59
N SER A 355 3.67 -4.28 0.24
CA SER A 355 4.00 -5.70 0.41
C SER A 355 2.74 -6.48 0.81
N THR A 356 2.79 -7.80 0.72
CA THR A 356 1.75 -8.71 1.22
C THR A 356 2.36 -9.76 2.15
N THR A 357 1.55 -10.55 2.85
CA THR A 357 2.05 -11.64 3.72
C THR A 357 2.91 -12.67 2.98
N MET A 358 2.76 -12.77 1.65
CA MET A 358 3.50 -13.69 0.78
C MET A 358 4.82 -13.11 0.25
N HIS A 359 5.10 -11.83 0.50
CA HIS A 359 6.34 -11.18 0.08
C HIS A 359 7.23 -10.88 1.29
N HIS A 360 8.52 -10.66 1.03
CA HIS A 360 9.50 -10.20 2.01
C HIS A 360 10.16 -8.88 1.60
N ASN A 361 9.48 -8.10 0.76
CA ASN A 361 9.88 -6.71 0.53
C ASN A 361 9.84 -5.93 1.85
N ILE A 362 10.80 -5.03 2.03
CA ILE A 362 10.86 -4.12 3.18
C ILE A 362 9.99 -2.90 2.86
N ARG A 363 8.92 -2.67 3.63
CA ARG A 363 8.01 -1.57 3.34
C ARG A 363 8.61 -0.25 3.81
N MET A 364 8.71 0.69 2.88
CA MET A 364 9.05 2.08 3.18
C MET A 364 7.78 2.92 3.42
N PRO A 365 7.88 4.05 4.15
CA PRO A 365 6.84 5.07 4.12
C PRO A 365 6.63 5.53 2.66
N THR A 366 5.39 5.49 2.18
CA THR A 366 5.06 5.91 0.81
C THR A 366 4.89 7.43 0.75
N PRO A 367 5.80 8.17 0.09
CA PRO A 367 5.81 9.63 0.19
C PRO A 367 4.57 10.29 -0.42
N TYR A 368 3.96 9.68 -1.43
CA TYR A 368 2.73 10.18 -2.07
C TYR A 368 1.50 10.16 -1.15
N GLY A 369 1.56 9.48 0.00
CA GLY A 369 0.48 9.43 0.97
C GLY A 369 0.44 10.63 1.93
N PHE A 370 1.50 11.44 1.96
CA PHE A 370 1.55 12.66 2.78
C PHE A 370 0.94 13.83 2.02
N VAL A 371 -0.36 13.73 1.77
CA VAL A 371 -1.15 14.82 1.20
C VAL A 371 -1.71 15.68 2.32
N GLU A 372 -1.75 16.99 2.11
CA GLU A 372 -2.49 17.88 2.99
C GLU A 372 -3.97 17.50 3.01
N GLU A 373 -4.63 17.84 4.11
CA GLU A 373 -6.08 17.66 4.22
C GLU A 373 -6.80 18.39 3.07
N VAL A 374 -8.02 17.97 2.72
CA VAL A 374 -8.81 18.63 1.68
C VAL A 374 -9.05 20.09 2.11
N LEU A 375 -8.33 21.00 1.46
CA LEU A 375 -8.48 22.44 1.61
C LEU A 375 -8.97 23.04 0.28
N PRO A 376 -9.94 23.98 0.32
CA PRO A 376 -10.61 24.49 1.51
C PRO A 376 -11.67 23.51 2.06
N ARG A 377 -11.76 23.38 3.40
CA ARG A 377 -12.81 22.57 4.05
C ARG A 377 -14.23 23.07 3.76
N SER A 378 -14.40 24.24 3.13
CA SER A 378 -15.71 24.71 2.65
C SER A 378 -16.36 23.75 1.66
N ASP A 379 -15.55 22.94 0.96
CA ASP A 379 -16.02 21.97 -0.03
C ASP A 379 -16.29 20.58 0.58
N ASP A 380 -15.98 20.40 1.87
CA ASP A 380 -16.28 19.19 2.65
C ASP A 380 -17.36 19.48 3.71
N PRO A 381 -18.65 19.32 3.38
CA PRO A 381 -19.73 19.65 4.30
C PRO A 381 -19.68 18.75 5.55
N PRO A 382 -20.14 19.25 6.72
CA PRO A 382 -20.31 18.45 7.93
C PRO A 382 -21.02 17.13 7.64
N PHE A 383 -20.69 16.07 8.40
CA PHE A 383 -21.23 14.74 8.14
C PHE A 383 -22.77 14.73 8.04
N ASP A 384 -23.45 15.46 8.91
CA ASP A 384 -24.93 15.58 8.94
C ASP A 384 -25.51 16.34 7.73
N GLU A 385 -24.69 17.09 7.01
CA GLU A 385 -25.06 17.82 5.78
C GLU A 385 -24.71 17.03 4.50
N LYS A 386 -24.08 15.85 4.63
CA LYS A 386 -23.85 14.95 3.49
C LYS A 386 -25.17 14.27 3.11
N VAL A 387 -25.89 14.88 2.17
CA VAL A 387 -27.24 14.45 1.74
C VAL A 387 -27.28 13.22 0.83
N ASP A 388 -26.13 12.75 0.33
CA ASP A 388 -26.07 11.57 -0.53
C ASP A 388 -25.72 10.32 0.27
N ASP A 389 -26.74 9.52 0.58
CA ASP A 389 -26.60 8.25 1.31
C ASP A 389 -25.96 7.14 0.45
N ARG A 390 -25.64 7.40 -0.82
CA ARG A 390 -25.02 6.41 -1.69
C ARG A 390 -23.52 6.35 -1.44
N LEU A 391 -23.00 5.12 -1.41
CA LEU A 391 -21.57 4.90 -1.56
C LEU A 391 -21.14 5.35 -2.97
N THR A 392 -20.36 6.42 -3.09
CA THR A 392 -19.86 6.95 -4.36
C THR A 392 -18.36 6.69 -4.54
N PRO A 393 -17.95 5.52 -5.07
CA PRO A 393 -16.58 5.33 -5.51
C PRO A 393 -16.38 5.96 -6.90
N THR A 394 -15.52 6.99 -6.98
CA THR A 394 -14.89 7.42 -8.23
C THR A 394 -13.50 6.79 -8.31
N GLU A 395 -13.39 5.67 -8.99
CA GLU A 395 -12.15 4.92 -9.13
C GLU A 395 -11.88 4.62 -10.61
N THR A 396 -10.61 4.72 -11.01
CA THR A 396 -10.12 4.08 -12.24
C THR A 396 -9.94 2.59 -11.94
N THR A 397 -10.34 1.69 -12.86
CA THR A 397 -10.23 0.23 -12.67
C THR A 397 -8.77 -0.25 -12.62
N LEU A 398 -8.08 -0.02 -11.50
CA LEU A 398 -6.70 -0.46 -11.24
C LEU A 398 -6.66 -1.84 -10.60
N CYS A 399 -7.65 -2.16 -9.76
CA CYS A 399 -7.99 -3.51 -9.33
C CYS A 399 -9.33 -3.89 -9.96
N GLY A 400 -9.54 -5.16 -10.32
CA GLY A 400 -10.67 -5.64 -11.12
C GLY A 400 -12.08 -5.53 -10.51
N TRP A 401 -12.34 -4.56 -9.63
CA TRP A 401 -13.63 -4.39 -8.96
C TRP A 401 -14.37 -3.14 -9.41
N ARG A 402 -15.63 -3.39 -9.79
CA ARG A 402 -16.72 -2.43 -9.74
C ARG A 402 -17.75 -3.02 -8.79
N THR A 403 -17.82 -2.55 -7.54
CA THR A 403 -18.93 -2.90 -6.66
C THR A 403 -20.19 -2.20 -7.15
N ARG A 404 -21.10 -2.95 -7.76
CA ARG A 404 -22.48 -2.50 -7.94
C ARG A 404 -23.26 -2.83 -6.66
N SER A 405 -22.93 -2.16 -5.56
CA SER A 405 -23.72 -2.27 -4.33
C SER A 405 -25.02 -1.49 -4.54
N ARG A 406 -26.13 -2.19 -4.75
CA ARG A 406 -27.44 -1.64 -4.41
C ARG A 406 -27.51 -1.65 -2.88
N GLY A 407 -27.06 -0.57 -2.25
CA GLY A 407 -27.37 -0.32 -0.86
C GLY A 407 -28.89 -0.29 -0.72
N ARG A 408 -29.46 -1.32 -0.08
CA ARG A 408 -30.81 -1.22 0.45
C ARG A 408 -30.65 -0.46 1.75
N SER A 409 -31.22 0.74 1.81
CA SER A 409 -31.42 1.52 3.03
C SER A 409 -31.75 0.59 4.19
N ILE A 410 -30.92 0.60 5.24
CA ILE A 410 -31.28 0.05 6.53
C ILE A 410 -32.02 1.20 7.23
N SER A 411 -33.34 1.19 7.10
CA SER A 411 -34.27 1.99 7.90
C SER A 411 -34.54 1.30 9.23
#